data_AF-A0A2S2P370-F1
#
_entry.id   AF-A0A2S2P370-F1
#
_cell.length_a   1.000
_cell.length_b   1.000
_cell.length_c   1.000
_cell.angle_alpha   90.00
_cell.angle_beta   90.00
_cell.angle_gamma   90.00
#
_symmetry.space_group_name_H-M   'P 1'
#
loop_
_entity.id
_entity.type
_entity.pdbx_description
1 polymer ?
#
loop_
_entity_poly.entity_id
_entity_poly.type
_entity_poly.pdbx_seq_one_letter_code
_entity_poly.pdbx_strand_id
1 'polypeptide(L)'
;MAGMDGSLWSVKGGNKRVVEKLLEKSKAHLIPEYVVQIIRNNDSYTLLTNFKKKATYDYVVFAAPLAENQKVPITFSNMPLALNKVGKYHQTVSTLVIGDMKRTTFSTISDDLLPITIISNNENEFFNSISNVEGVNETGSLNVWKIFSQQPLSNNQIDYLFENVSDVKVVDWLAYPHYSVPTESQSFHIADRLYHINAIEWTASAMEMSCIGAKNVALLIKKHFNSKELNETTKWSHVEL
;
A
#
# COMPACT_ATOMS: atom_id res chain seq x y z
N MET A 1 5.21 -7.97 -1.12
CA MET A 1 5.32 -7.75 0.34
C MET A 1 6.78 -7.83 0.72
N ALA A 2 7.24 -6.90 1.56
CA ALA A 2 8.51 -7.02 2.24
C ALA A 2 8.18 -7.54 3.65
N GLY A 3 8.48 -8.82 3.89
CA GLY A 3 8.26 -9.48 5.16
C GLY A 3 9.38 -10.50 5.35
N MET A 4 9.78 -10.71 6.59
CA MET A 4 10.87 -11.60 6.96
C MET A 4 10.39 -12.47 8.12
N ASP A 5 10.21 -13.76 7.85
CA ASP A 5 9.93 -14.78 8.85
C ASP A 5 10.44 -16.15 8.33
N GLY A 6 10.72 -17.08 9.22
CA GLY A 6 11.18 -18.44 8.88
C GLY A 6 10.11 -19.28 8.18
N SER A 7 8.84 -18.88 8.27
CA SER A 7 7.69 -19.48 7.57
C SER A 7 6.81 -18.40 6.94
N LEU A 8 7.24 -17.84 5.80
CA LEU A 8 6.41 -16.91 5.05
C LEU A 8 5.28 -17.67 4.33
N TRP A 9 4.05 -17.20 4.53
CA TRP A 9 2.87 -17.73 3.85
C TRP A 9 2.47 -16.81 2.69
N SER A 10 1.95 -17.40 1.61
CA SER A 10 1.33 -16.67 0.52
C SER A 10 -0.02 -17.28 0.15
N VAL A 11 -0.90 -16.46 -0.42
CA VAL A 11 -2.17 -16.95 -0.94
C VAL A 11 -1.91 -17.78 -2.18
N LYS A 12 -2.48 -18.99 -2.24
CA LYS A 12 -2.39 -19.85 -3.44
C LYS A 12 -2.86 -19.09 -4.69
N GLY A 13 -2.01 -18.99 -5.70
CA GLY A 13 -2.25 -18.18 -6.91
C GLY A 13 -1.93 -16.68 -6.76
N GLY A 14 -1.27 -16.29 -5.67
CA GLY A 14 -0.73 -14.95 -5.41
C GLY A 14 -1.62 -14.07 -4.53
N ASN A 15 -0.98 -13.20 -3.74
CA ASN A 15 -1.65 -12.31 -2.79
C ASN A 15 -2.62 -11.31 -3.45
N LYS A 16 -2.46 -11.02 -4.75
CA LYS A 16 -3.41 -10.19 -5.51
C LYS A 16 -4.84 -10.74 -5.47
N ARG A 17 -5.00 -12.06 -5.31
CA ARG A 17 -6.32 -12.72 -5.25
C ARG A 17 -7.17 -12.23 -4.08
N VAL A 18 -6.54 -11.78 -2.99
CA VAL A 18 -7.28 -11.20 -1.86
C VAL A 18 -8.10 -10.01 -2.33
N VAL A 19 -7.47 -9.06 -3.03
CA VAL A 19 -8.12 -7.85 -3.52
C VAL A 19 -9.11 -8.15 -4.64
N GLU A 20 -8.76 -9.06 -5.57
CA GLU A 20 -9.67 -9.50 -6.65
C GLU A 20 -10.98 -10.07 -6.06
N LYS A 21 -10.88 -10.97 -5.06
CA LYS A 21 -12.06 -11.56 -4.42
C LYS A 21 -12.86 -10.58 -3.57
N LEU A 22 -12.21 -9.63 -2.91
CA LEU A 22 -12.90 -8.56 -2.19
C LEU A 22 -13.69 -7.65 -3.16
N LEU A 23 -13.11 -7.32 -4.31
CA LEU A 23 -13.80 -6.53 -5.33
C LEU A 23 -15.01 -7.28 -5.90
N GLU A 24 -14.85 -8.55 -6.27
CA GLU A 24 -15.95 -9.42 -6.72
C GLU A 24 -17.11 -9.47 -5.70
N LYS A 25 -16.78 -9.60 -4.40
CA LYS A 25 -17.78 -9.73 -3.33
C LYS A 25 -18.46 -8.41 -2.98
N SER A 26 -17.74 -7.29 -3.05
CA SER A 26 -18.28 -5.98 -2.66
C SER A 26 -19.33 -5.44 -3.63
N LYS A 27 -19.38 -5.94 -4.87
CA LYS A 27 -20.18 -5.39 -5.98
C LYS A 27 -19.84 -3.92 -6.29
N ALA A 28 -18.68 -3.43 -5.84
CA ALA A 28 -18.23 -2.09 -6.14
C ALA A 28 -17.88 -1.95 -7.64
N HIS A 29 -18.14 -0.77 -8.20
CA HIS A 29 -17.73 -0.45 -9.55
C HIS A 29 -16.27 0.05 -9.54
N LEU A 30 -15.36 -0.73 -10.11
CA LEU A 30 -13.97 -0.31 -10.28
C LEU A 30 -13.84 0.60 -11.48
N ILE A 31 -13.41 1.84 -11.23
CA ILE A 31 -13.07 2.82 -12.27
C ILE A 31 -11.54 2.93 -12.31
N PRO A 32 -10.87 2.57 -13.42
CA PRO A 32 -9.41 2.58 -13.55
C PRO A 32 -8.88 4.01 -13.79
N GLU A 33 -9.20 4.92 -12.88
CA GLU A 33 -8.78 6.32 -12.86
C GLU A 33 -8.25 6.67 -11.47
N TYR A 34 -7.39 7.69 -11.36
CA TYR A 34 -6.92 8.16 -10.05
C TYR A 34 -7.44 9.57 -9.77
N VAL A 35 -7.79 9.80 -8.49
CA VAL A 35 -8.28 11.07 -7.98
C VAL A 35 -7.10 12.01 -7.75
N VAL A 36 -7.19 13.24 -8.26
CA VAL A 36 -6.18 14.29 -8.08
C VAL A 36 -6.66 15.40 -7.14
N GLN A 37 -7.98 15.52 -6.94
CA GLN A 37 -8.56 16.51 -6.04
C GLN A 37 -9.85 16.01 -5.39
N ILE A 38 -10.03 16.33 -4.11
CA ILE A 38 -11.25 16.13 -3.34
C ILE A 38 -11.76 17.51 -2.91
N ILE A 39 -12.91 17.91 -3.44
CA ILE A 39 -13.53 19.21 -3.18
C ILE A 39 -14.72 18.99 -2.25
N ARG A 40 -14.71 19.62 -1.08
CA ARG A 40 -15.87 19.62 -0.19
C ARG A 40 -16.95 20.56 -0.73
N ASN A 41 -18.16 20.02 -0.86
CA ASN A 41 -19.39 20.78 -0.98
C ASN A 41 -20.07 20.80 0.41
N ASN A 42 -21.26 21.40 0.54
CA ASN A 42 -21.96 21.45 1.84
C ASN A 42 -22.14 20.05 2.46
N ASP A 43 -22.85 19.17 1.76
CA ASP A 43 -23.23 17.83 2.25
C ASP A 43 -22.65 16.68 1.41
N SER A 44 -21.73 16.97 0.49
CA SER A 44 -21.14 15.99 -0.42
C SER A 44 -19.71 16.37 -0.80
N TYR A 45 -19.06 15.53 -1.60
CA TYR A 45 -17.72 15.75 -2.11
C TYR A 45 -17.69 15.55 -3.62
N THR A 46 -17.01 16.44 -4.32
CA THR A 46 -16.72 16.30 -5.75
C THR A 46 -15.28 15.84 -5.93
N LEU A 47 -15.11 14.70 -6.59
CA LEU A 47 -13.81 14.14 -6.97
C LEU A 47 -13.44 14.63 -8.37
N LEU A 48 -12.20 15.07 -8.55
CA LEU A 48 -11.59 15.32 -9.86
C LEU A 48 -10.60 14.20 -10.16
N THR A 49 -10.73 13.58 -11.33
CA THR A 49 -9.80 12.54 -11.77
C THR A 49 -8.69 13.10 -12.66
N ASN A 50 -7.66 12.30 -12.90
CA ASN A 50 -6.58 12.60 -13.82
C ASN A 50 -7.03 12.88 -15.26
N PHE A 51 -8.20 12.39 -15.65
CA PHE A 51 -8.83 12.70 -16.95
C PHE A 51 -9.71 13.94 -16.91
N LYS A 52 -9.60 14.77 -15.86
CA LYS A 52 -10.40 15.98 -15.63
C LYS A 52 -11.91 15.69 -15.52
N LYS A 53 -12.30 14.44 -15.27
CA LYS A 53 -13.69 14.08 -15.01
C LYS A 53 -14.07 14.44 -13.59
N LYS A 54 -15.32 14.84 -13.39
CA LYS A 54 -15.88 15.15 -12.08
C LYS A 54 -16.99 14.17 -11.74
N ALA A 55 -17.03 13.73 -10.49
CA ALA A 55 -18.10 12.92 -9.95
C ALA A 55 -18.36 13.33 -8.49
N THR A 56 -19.62 13.32 -8.08
CA THR A 56 -20.04 13.74 -6.73
C THR A 56 -20.51 12.54 -5.92
N TYR A 57 -20.11 12.49 -4.64
CA TYR A 57 -20.41 11.41 -3.70
C TYR A 57 -20.78 11.98 -2.34
N ASP A 58 -21.71 11.32 -1.65
CA ASP A 58 -22.12 11.72 -0.30
C ASP A 58 -21.01 11.44 0.74
N TYR A 59 -20.35 10.29 0.61
CA TYR A 59 -19.27 9.84 1.47
C TYR A 59 -18.02 9.58 0.66
N VAL A 60 -16.86 10.00 1.18
CA VAL A 60 -15.56 9.70 0.58
C VAL A 60 -14.70 8.98 1.61
N VAL A 61 -14.24 7.78 1.22
CA VAL A 61 -13.23 7.03 1.94
C VAL A 61 -12.04 6.91 1.01
N PHE A 62 -10.87 7.39 1.45
CA PHE A 62 -9.66 7.30 0.65
C PHE A 62 -8.59 6.49 1.36
N ALA A 63 -7.84 5.74 0.54
CA ALA A 63 -6.74 4.88 0.92
C ALA A 63 -5.42 5.32 0.27
N ALA A 64 -5.41 6.48 -0.38
CA ALA A 64 -4.17 7.04 -0.90
C ALA A 64 -3.27 7.41 0.28
N PRO A 65 -1.95 7.16 0.16
CA PRO A 65 -0.98 7.72 1.09
C PRO A 65 -1.15 9.24 1.18
N LEU A 66 -0.79 9.80 2.33
CA LEU A 66 -0.58 11.24 2.49
C LEU A 66 0.92 11.41 2.76
N ALA A 67 1.71 11.37 1.69
CA ALA A 67 3.17 11.37 1.76
C ALA A 67 3.80 12.47 0.88
N GLU A 68 4.90 13.07 1.35
CA GLU A 68 5.53 14.21 0.66
C GLU A 68 6.15 13.76 -0.66
N ASN A 69 6.66 12.54 -0.67
CA ASN A 69 7.31 11.89 -1.79
C ASN A 69 6.35 11.03 -2.64
N GLN A 70 5.04 11.24 -2.53
CA GLN A 70 4.08 10.51 -3.37
C GLN A 70 4.12 10.99 -4.83
N LYS A 71 4.07 10.04 -5.77
CA LYS A 71 4.09 10.32 -7.22
C LYS A 71 2.87 11.14 -7.68
N VAL A 72 1.72 10.90 -7.06
CA VAL A 72 0.45 11.53 -7.43
C VAL A 72 -0.21 12.09 -6.17
N PRO A 73 -0.03 13.39 -5.87
CA PRO A 73 -0.66 13.99 -4.71
C PRO A 73 -2.15 14.25 -4.92
N ILE A 74 -2.93 14.10 -3.84
CA ILE A 74 -4.33 14.50 -3.79
C ILE A 74 -4.40 15.89 -3.16
N THR A 75 -5.01 16.83 -3.87
CA THR A 75 -5.31 18.17 -3.35
C THR A 75 -6.69 18.20 -2.70
N PHE A 76 -6.82 18.96 -1.61
CA PHE A 76 -8.07 19.07 -0.87
C PHE A 76 -8.54 20.53 -0.89
N SER A 77 -9.82 20.76 -1.20
CA SER A 77 -10.38 22.11 -1.32
C SER A 77 -11.63 22.27 -0.48
N ASN A 78 -11.84 23.47 0.05
CA ASN A 78 -12.94 23.83 0.96
C ASN A 78 -13.01 22.95 2.22
N MET A 79 -11.86 22.45 2.68
CA MET A 79 -11.78 21.63 3.88
C MET A 79 -11.66 22.50 5.14
N PRO A 80 -12.30 22.08 6.25
CA PRO A 80 -12.24 22.81 7.52
C PRO A 80 -10.89 22.66 8.23
N LEU A 81 -10.15 21.61 7.89
CA LEU A 81 -8.85 21.28 8.44
C LEU A 81 -7.85 21.19 7.29
N ALA A 82 -6.73 21.88 7.42
CA ALA A 82 -5.61 21.64 6.55
C ALA A 82 -5.00 20.28 6.94
N LEU A 83 -4.97 19.34 5.99
CA LEU A 83 -4.34 18.02 6.14
C LEU A 83 -2.83 18.20 6.23
N ASN A 84 -2.37 18.71 7.37
CA ASN A 84 -1.04 19.30 7.56
C ASN A 84 0.06 18.27 7.85
N LYS A 85 -0.28 16.98 7.91
CA LYS A 85 0.68 15.94 8.28
C LYS A 85 0.89 15.00 7.11
N VAL A 86 1.69 15.50 6.19
CA VAL A 86 2.26 14.70 5.12
C VAL A 86 3.64 14.30 5.62
N GLY A 87 3.85 13.06 6.02
CA GLY A 87 5.21 12.62 6.37
C GLY A 87 5.90 11.98 5.16
N LYS A 88 7.09 11.41 5.38
CA LYS A 88 7.87 10.77 4.33
C LYS A 88 7.68 9.25 4.37
N TYR A 89 7.57 8.60 3.22
CA TYR A 89 7.56 7.13 3.14
C TYR A 89 8.93 6.61 2.72
N HIS A 90 9.28 5.41 3.18
CA HIS A 90 10.40 4.64 2.67
C HIS A 90 10.10 4.17 1.26
N GLN A 91 10.98 4.51 0.32
CA GLN A 91 10.97 3.88 -1.01
C GLN A 91 11.65 2.52 -0.91
N THR A 92 11.06 1.52 -1.55
CA THR A 92 11.66 0.19 -1.73
C THR A 92 11.56 -0.19 -3.19
N VAL A 93 12.63 -0.78 -3.71
CA VAL A 93 12.69 -1.33 -5.06
C VAL A 93 12.88 -2.83 -4.98
N SER A 94 11.99 -3.57 -5.62
CA SER A 94 12.11 -5.00 -5.86
C SER A 94 12.55 -5.23 -7.29
N THR A 95 13.72 -5.80 -7.47
CA THR A 95 14.19 -6.30 -8.77
C THR A 95 14.03 -7.81 -8.77
N LEU A 96 13.26 -8.33 -9.73
CA LEU A 96 13.11 -9.76 -10.00
C LEU A 96 13.99 -10.11 -11.19
N VAL A 97 14.85 -11.11 -11.05
CA VAL A 97 15.78 -11.55 -12.08
C VAL A 97 15.54 -13.03 -12.33
N ILE A 98 15.35 -13.41 -13.60
CA ILE A 98 15.36 -14.80 -14.04
C ILE A 98 16.78 -15.11 -14.53
N GLY A 99 17.54 -15.88 -13.76
CA GLY A 99 18.94 -16.16 -14.05
C GLY A 99 19.64 -16.90 -12.91
N ASP A 100 20.93 -17.12 -13.07
CA ASP A 100 21.75 -17.87 -12.13
C ASP A 100 22.58 -16.93 -11.26
N MET A 101 22.52 -17.10 -9.94
CA MET A 101 23.32 -16.28 -9.03
C MET A 101 24.79 -16.67 -9.10
N LYS A 102 25.67 -15.67 -9.28
CA LYS A 102 27.11 -15.87 -9.22
C LYS A 102 27.55 -16.24 -7.82
N ARG A 103 27.93 -17.50 -7.63
CA ARG A 103 28.38 -18.03 -6.32
C ARG A 103 29.67 -17.39 -5.84
N THR A 104 30.51 -16.89 -6.74
CA THR A 104 31.74 -16.15 -6.39
C THR A 104 31.46 -14.90 -5.56
N THR A 105 30.26 -14.33 -5.69
CA THR A 105 29.84 -13.17 -4.91
C THR A 105 29.50 -13.54 -3.47
N PHE A 106 29.16 -14.80 -3.21
CA PHE A 106 28.76 -15.31 -1.89
C PHE A 106 29.40 -16.69 -1.63
N SER A 107 30.71 -16.68 -1.41
CA SER A 107 31.60 -17.85 -1.39
C SER A 107 31.31 -18.90 -0.30
N THR A 108 30.39 -18.66 0.64
CA THR A 108 30.08 -19.55 1.78
C THR A 108 28.74 -20.27 1.63
N ILE A 109 28.01 -20.10 0.53
CA ILE A 109 26.68 -20.71 0.35
C ILE A 109 26.85 -22.15 -0.15
N SER A 110 26.45 -23.14 0.67
CA SER A 110 26.34 -24.54 0.28
C SER A 110 25.13 -24.78 -0.64
N ASP A 111 25.23 -25.75 -1.54
CA ASP A 111 24.17 -26.13 -2.50
C ASP A 111 22.91 -26.71 -1.83
N ASP A 112 23.04 -27.19 -0.59
CA ASP A 112 21.94 -27.77 0.17
C ASP A 112 21.03 -26.73 0.85
N LEU A 113 21.29 -25.42 0.69
CA LEU A 113 20.64 -24.34 1.46
C LEU A 113 19.47 -23.65 0.75
N LEU A 114 18.85 -24.27 -0.25
CA LEU A 114 17.65 -23.71 -0.88
C LEU A 114 16.37 -24.08 -0.09
N PRO A 115 15.47 -23.12 0.19
CA PRO A 115 15.51 -21.70 -0.23
C PRO A 115 16.43 -20.83 0.63
N ILE A 116 17.19 -19.94 -0.02
CA ILE A 116 18.12 -19.03 0.65
C ILE A 116 17.63 -17.57 0.62
N THR A 117 17.91 -16.86 1.72
CA THR A 117 17.82 -15.40 1.80
C THR A 117 19.12 -14.82 2.37
N ILE A 118 19.69 -13.87 1.66
CA ILE A 118 20.88 -13.11 2.03
C ILE A 118 20.42 -11.72 2.46
N ILE A 119 20.89 -11.23 3.59
CA ILE A 119 20.55 -9.91 4.14
C ILE A 119 21.84 -9.15 4.37
N SER A 120 21.89 -7.91 3.90
CA SER A 120 22.98 -6.98 4.20
C SER A 120 22.62 -6.11 5.40
N ASN A 121 23.55 -5.98 6.34
CA ASN A 121 23.54 -4.95 7.37
C ASN A 121 24.53 -3.81 7.06
N ASN A 122 25.23 -3.87 5.92
CA ASN A 122 26.16 -2.84 5.46
C ASN A 122 25.39 -1.82 4.62
N GLU A 123 25.30 -0.59 5.12
CA GLU A 123 24.62 0.54 4.46
C GLU A 123 25.26 0.95 3.12
N ASN A 124 26.50 0.55 2.87
CA ASN A 124 27.20 0.82 1.62
C ASN A 124 26.87 -0.21 0.52
N GLU A 125 26.17 -1.31 0.84
CA GLU A 125 25.72 -2.25 -0.18
C GLU A 125 24.59 -1.65 -1.02
N PHE A 126 24.59 -1.97 -2.31
CA PHE A 126 23.54 -1.51 -3.23
C PHE A 126 22.23 -2.30 -3.11
N PHE A 127 22.21 -3.35 -2.28
CA PHE A 127 21.03 -4.15 -1.98
C PHE A 127 20.85 -4.30 -0.46
N ASN A 128 19.59 -4.45 -0.04
CA ASN A 128 19.22 -4.75 1.34
C ASN A 128 19.10 -6.26 1.56
N SER A 129 18.51 -6.97 0.60
CA SER A 129 18.42 -8.43 0.65
C SER A 129 18.27 -9.05 -0.73
N ILE A 130 18.66 -10.32 -0.84
CA ILE A 130 18.52 -11.15 -2.03
C ILE A 130 17.90 -12.47 -1.59
N SER A 131 16.90 -12.96 -2.32
CA SER A 131 16.19 -14.19 -1.98
C SER A 131 15.83 -14.95 -3.25
N ASN A 132 15.94 -16.28 -3.20
CA ASN A 132 15.32 -17.12 -4.22
C ASN A 132 13.80 -17.16 -3.94
N VAL A 133 12.99 -17.00 -4.98
CA VAL A 133 11.53 -16.97 -4.85
C VAL A 133 10.88 -18.00 -5.75
N GLU A 134 9.98 -18.79 -5.16
CA GLU A 134 9.17 -19.73 -5.91
C GLU A 134 8.00 -19.01 -6.59
N GLY A 135 7.60 -19.52 -7.75
CA GLY A 135 6.41 -19.05 -8.45
C GLY A 135 5.14 -19.32 -7.65
N VAL A 136 4.15 -18.43 -7.77
CA VAL A 136 2.82 -18.62 -7.16
C VAL A 136 2.05 -19.83 -7.71
N ASN A 137 2.53 -20.38 -8.83
CA ASN A 137 2.06 -21.61 -9.45
C ASN A 137 3.15 -22.68 -9.29
N GLU A 138 2.82 -23.81 -8.65
CA GLU A 138 3.74 -24.93 -8.35
C GLU A 138 4.42 -25.54 -9.59
N THR A 139 3.95 -25.21 -10.81
CA THR A 139 4.49 -25.70 -12.08
C THR A 139 5.61 -24.83 -12.66
N GLY A 140 5.86 -23.64 -12.09
CA GLY A 140 6.88 -22.71 -12.59
C GLY A 140 8.27 -23.09 -12.08
N SER A 141 9.06 -23.77 -12.91
CA SER A 141 10.44 -24.19 -12.59
C SER A 141 11.51 -23.13 -12.87
N LEU A 142 11.14 -21.85 -12.94
CA LEU A 142 12.09 -20.78 -13.26
C LEU A 142 12.90 -20.40 -12.02
N ASN A 143 14.22 -20.27 -12.18
CA ASN A 143 15.12 -19.78 -11.14
C ASN A 143 14.96 -18.26 -11.01
N VAL A 144 14.04 -17.82 -10.14
CA VAL A 144 13.73 -16.40 -9.95
C VAL A 144 14.35 -15.91 -8.66
N TRP A 145 15.07 -14.79 -8.77
CA TRP A 145 15.68 -14.11 -7.65
C TRP A 145 15.03 -12.76 -7.43
N LYS A 146 14.75 -12.44 -6.16
CA LYS A 146 14.19 -11.16 -5.73
C LYS A 146 15.22 -10.41 -4.90
N ILE A 147 15.53 -9.20 -5.35
CA ILE A 147 16.47 -8.28 -4.71
C ILE A 147 15.69 -7.07 -4.20
N PHE A 148 15.78 -6.79 -2.91
CA PHE A 148 15.34 -5.51 -2.35
C PHE A 148 16.50 -4.52 -2.28
N SER A 149 16.25 -3.29 -2.67
CA SER A 149 17.22 -2.20 -2.77
C SER A 149 16.54 -0.84 -2.63
N GLN A 150 17.33 0.21 -2.40
CA GLN A 150 16.82 1.58 -2.30
C GLN A 150 16.57 2.22 -3.67
N GLN A 151 17.26 1.76 -4.72
CA GLN A 151 17.17 2.26 -6.09
C GLN A 151 17.19 1.08 -7.08
N PRO A 152 16.63 1.23 -8.30
CA PRO A 152 16.75 0.21 -9.33
C PRO A 152 18.20 -0.20 -9.55
N LEU A 153 18.45 -1.51 -9.65
CA LEU A 153 19.78 -2.01 -9.94
C LEU A 153 20.18 -1.63 -11.37
N SER A 154 21.40 -1.15 -11.53
CA SER A 154 22.04 -0.98 -12.83
C SER A 154 22.39 -2.32 -13.46
N ASN A 155 22.58 -2.35 -14.78
CA ASN A 155 23.02 -3.56 -15.49
C ASN A 155 24.32 -4.11 -14.89
N ASN A 156 25.30 -3.25 -14.57
CA ASN A 156 26.56 -3.68 -13.95
C ASN A 156 26.34 -4.36 -12.58
N GLN A 157 25.37 -3.90 -11.78
CA GLN A 157 25.04 -4.53 -10.50
C GLN A 157 24.33 -5.86 -10.69
N ILE A 158 23.47 -5.97 -11.72
CA ILE A 158 22.84 -7.24 -12.09
C ILE A 158 23.91 -8.23 -12.57
N ASP A 159 24.79 -7.80 -13.49
CA ASP A 159 25.89 -8.61 -14.01
C ASP A 159 26.90 -8.99 -12.93
N TYR A 160 27.05 -8.19 -11.88
CA TYR A 160 27.86 -8.54 -10.71
C TYR A 160 27.24 -9.68 -9.89
N LEU A 161 25.92 -9.70 -9.76
CA LEU A 161 25.19 -10.69 -8.96
C LEU A 161 24.81 -11.95 -9.74
N PHE A 162 24.59 -11.84 -11.05
CA PHE A 162 23.95 -12.88 -11.87
C PHE A 162 24.69 -13.16 -13.18
N GLU A 163 24.48 -14.37 -13.68
CA GLU A 163 24.82 -14.82 -15.02
C GLU A 163 23.59 -15.49 -15.67
N ASN A 164 23.64 -15.72 -16.99
CA ASN A 164 22.54 -16.32 -17.76
C ASN A 164 21.18 -15.60 -17.57
N VAL A 165 21.21 -14.28 -17.40
CA VAL A 165 20.01 -13.48 -17.17
C VAL A 165 19.14 -13.51 -18.43
N SER A 166 17.90 -13.95 -18.27
CA SER A 166 16.91 -14.05 -19.36
C SER A 166 15.82 -12.98 -19.28
N ASP A 167 15.47 -12.53 -18.08
CA ASP A 167 14.49 -11.45 -17.87
C ASP A 167 14.75 -10.72 -16.56
N VAL A 168 14.37 -9.43 -16.54
CA VAL A 168 14.48 -8.55 -15.37
C VAL A 168 13.22 -7.72 -15.24
N LYS A 169 12.55 -7.82 -14.09
CA LYS A 169 11.39 -7.02 -13.75
C LYS A 169 11.67 -6.16 -12.53
N VAL A 170 11.57 -4.85 -12.70
CA VAL A 170 11.70 -3.88 -11.59
C VAL A 170 10.33 -3.39 -11.16
N VAL A 171 10.12 -3.31 -9.84
CA VAL A 171 8.94 -2.70 -9.22
C VAL A 171 9.43 -1.82 -8.07
N ASP A 172 9.16 -0.52 -8.13
CA ASP A 172 9.43 0.44 -7.06
C ASP A 172 8.12 0.97 -6.46
N TRP A 173 8.09 1.15 -5.15
CA TRP A 173 6.94 1.74 -4.45
C TRP A 173 7.34 2.41 -3.14
N LEU A 174 6.42 3.21 -2.60
CA LEU A 174 6.48 3.73 -1.23
C LEU A 174 5.93 2.65 -0.29
N ALA A 175 6.81 2.00 0.48
CA ALA A 175 6.47 0.79 1.22
C ALA A 175 5.76 1.06 2.55
N TYR A 176 6.24 2.02 3.32
CA TYR A 176 5.68 2.35 4.63
C TYR A 176 6.15 3.73 5.10
N PRO A 177 5.45 4.38 6.05
CA PRO A 177 5.87 5.65 6.61
C PRO A 177 7.22 5.58 7.33
N HIS A 178 7.95 6.69 7.32
CA HIS A 178 9.09 6.89 8.20
C HIS A 178 8.59 7.23 9.60
N TYR A 179 8.68 6.28 10.51
CA TYR A 179 8.20 6.46 11.89
C TYR A 179 9.13 7.39 12.67
N SER A 180 8.53 8.29 13.46
CA SER A 180 9.22 9.07 14.49
C SER A 180 8.87 8.53 15.87
N VAL A 181 9.75 8.78 16.84
CA VAL A 181 9.48 8.53 18.26
C VAL A 181 9.41 9.88 18.98
N PRO A 182 8.29 10.23 19.64
CA PRO A 182 7.04 9.47 19.70
C PRO A 182 6.31 9.46 18.35
N THR A 183 5.57 8.38 18.11
CA THR A 183 4.74 8.25 16.91
C THR A 183 3.47 9.06 17.08
N GLU A 184 3.19 9.95 16.13
CA GLU A 184 1.97 10.73 16.15
C GLU A 184 0.80 9.94 15.56
N SER A 185 -0.29 9.83 16.31
CA SER A 185 -1.51 9.20 15.82
C SER A 185 -2.20 10.08 14.77
N GLN A 186 -2.71 9.47 13.71
CA GLN A 186 -3.55 10.13 12.70
C GLN A 186 -5.02 9.73 12.86
N SER A 187 -5.92 10.64 12.49
CA SER A 187 -7.36 10.40 12.59
C SER A 187 -7.90 9.70 11.34
N PHE A 188 -8.69 8.64 11.55
CA PHE A 188 -9.49 8.03 10.49
C PHE A 188 -10.62 8.94 9.97
N HIS A 189 -11.10 9.87 10.80
CA HIS A 189 -12.17 10.80 10.47
C HIS A 189 -11.57 12.19 10.24
N ILE A 190 -11.62 12.66 8.99
CA ILE A 190 -10.98 13.92 8.57
C ILE A 190 -11.97 15.09 8.66
N ALA A 191 -13.18 14.88 8.15
CA ALA A 191 -14.29 15.82 8.19
C ALA A 191 -15.60 15.04 8.06
N ASP A 192 -16.75 15.71 8.25
CA ASP A 192 -18.05 15.05 8.09
C ASP A 192 -18.15 14.35 6.72
N ARG A 193 -18.43 13.05 6.74
CA ARG A 193 -18.48 12.17 5.56
C ARG A 193 -17.16 12.00 4.78
N LEU A 194 -16.00 12.38 5.33
CA LEU A 194 -14.66 12.17 4.75
C LEU A 194 -13.75 11.38 5.70
N TYR A 195 -13.24 10.24 5.24
CA TYR A 195 -12.46 9.30 6.04
C TYR A 195 -11.18 8.85 5.35
N HIS A 196 -10.13 8.61 6.13
CA HIS A 196 -8.82 8.14 5.68
C HIS A 196 -8.48 6.80 6.31
N ILE A 197 -8.48 5.72 5.54
CA ILE A 197 -8.21 4.37 6.11
C ILE A 197 -6.72 4.15 6.39
N ASN A 198 -5.83 4.81 5.64
CA ASN A 198 -4.37 4.68 5.82
C ASN A 198 -3.84 5.50 7.00
N ALA A 199 -4.69 6.18 7.77
CA ALA A 199 -4.29 6.82 9.02
C ALA A 199 -3.55 5.85 9.98
N ILE A 200 -3.93 4.56 9.94
CA ILE A 200 -3.32 3.50 10.74
C ILE A 200 -1.86 3.18 10.35
N GLU A 201 -1.46 3.46 9.11
CA GLU A 201 -0.13 3.14 8.60
C GLU A 201 0.97 3.85 9.38
N TRP A 202 0.65 5.00 9.99
CA TRP A 202 1.57 5.75 10.84
C TRP A 202 1.86 5.08 12.17
N THR A 203 1.07 4.08 12.58
CA THR A 203 1.37 3.23 13.74
C THR A 203 2.05 1.94 13.31
N ALA A 204 1.56 1.30 12.25
CA ALA A 204 2.16 0.13 11.63
C ALA A 204 1.63 -0.06 10.21
N SER A 205 2.50 -0.47 9.29
CA SER A 205 2.15 -0.72 7.89
C SER A 205 2.23 -2.21 7.57
N ALA A 206 1.06 -2.82 7.34
CA ALA A 206 0.90 -4.18 6.85
C ALA A 206 -0.48 -4.33 6.20
N MET A 207 -0.69 -5.38 5.40
CA MET A 207 -2.00 -5.61 4.76
C MET A 207 -3.11 -5.81 5.80
N GLU A 208 -2.78 -6.45 6.92
CA GLU A 208 -3.65 -6.67 8.07
C GLU A 208 -4.09 -5.33 8.69
N MET A 209 -3.17 -4.36 8.74
CA MET A 209 -3.47 -3.02 9.24
C MET A 209 -4.43 -2.29 8.29
N SER A 210 -4.29 -2.45 6.97
CA SER A 210 -5.27 -1.94 6.00
C SER A 210 -6.67 -2.53 6.24
N CYS A 211 -6.77 -3.83 6.54
CA CYS A 211 -8.04 -4.48 6.89
C CYS A 211 -8.66 -3.92 8.19
N ILE A 212 -7.84 -3.70 9.22
CA ILE A 212 -8.28 -3.08 10.48
C ILE A 212 -8.78 -1.66 10.25
N GLY A 213 -8.01 -0.84 9.52
CA GLY A 213 -8.38 0.53 9.18
C GLY A 213 -9.69 0.61 8.39
N ALA A 214 -9.86 -0.25 7.38
CA ALA A 214 -11.09 -0.34 6.59
C ALA A 214 -12.31 -0.72 7.45
N LYS A 215 -12.17 -1.73 8.33
CA LYS A 215 -13.25 -2.15 9.24
C LYS A 215 -13.64 -1.02 10.20
N ASN A 216 -12.65 -0.33 10.77
CA ASN A 216 -12.88 0.79 11.67
C ASN A 216 -13.65 1.92 10.98
N VAL A 217 -13.24 2.32 9.77
CA VAL A 217 -13.94 3.36 9.00
C VAL A 217 -15.36 2.93 8.63
N ALA A 218 -15.58 1.68 8.23
CA ALA A 218 -16.93 1.18 7.95
C ALA A 218 -17.85 1.28 9.19
N LEU A 219 -17.33 0.93 10.38
CA LEU A 219 -18.06 1.08 11.64
C LEU A 219 -18.31 2.54 12.01
N LEU A 220 -17.34 3.43 11.78
CA LEU A 220 -17.51 4.87 12.00
C LEU A 220 -18.60 5.46 11.08
N ILE A 221 -18.58 5.11 9.80
CA ILE A 221 -19.61 5.53 8.84
C ILE A 221 -20.99 5.06 9.31
N LYS A 222 -21.13 3.78 9.67
CA LYS A 222 -22.38 3.23 10.19
C LYS A 222 -22.86 3.98 11.43
N LYS A 223 -21.96 4.25 12.38
CA LYS A 223 -22.27 5.01 13.59
C LYS A 223 -22.77 6.41 13.25
N HIS A 224 -22.06 7.15 12.40
CA HIS A 224 -22.44 8.51 12.01
C HIS A 224 -23.73 8.56 11.20
N PHE A 225 -23.98 7.57 10.35
CA PHE A 225 -25.22 7.43 9.61
C PHE A 225 -26.42 7.26 10.55
N ASN A 226 -26.35 6.29 11.47
CA ASN A 226 -27.42 6.04 12.43
C ASN A 226 -27.65 7.24 13.37
N SER A 227 -26.59 7.89 13.84
CA SER A 227 -26.74 9.09 14.69
C SER A 227 -27.42 10.25 13.96
N LYS A 228 -27.21 10.41 12.64
CA LYS A 228 -27.96 11.39 11.85
C LYS A 228 -29.43 11.02 11.73
N GLU A 229 -29.77 9.76 11.45
CA GLU A 229 -31.15 9.29 11.41
C GLU A 229 -31.87 9.49 12.75
N LEU A 230 -31.22 9.19 13.88
CA LEU A 230 -31.75 9.44 15.23
C LEU A 230 -31.98 10.92 15.50
N ASN A 231 -31.06 11.80 15.09
CA ASN A 231 -31.23 13.25 15.25
C ASN A 231 -32.34 13.81 14.35
N GLU A 232 -32.49 13.26 13.14
CA GLU A 232 -33.60 13.61 12.24
C GLU A 232 -34.93 13.14 12.83
N THR A 233 -35.07 11.85 13.19
CA THR A 233 -36.31 11.33 13.82
C THR A 233 -36.67 12.06 15.12
N THR A 234 -35.68 12.42 15.94
CA THR A 234 -35.91 13.23 17.16
C THR A 234 -36.39 14.64 16.82
N LYS A 235 -35.85 15.28 15.76
CA LYS A 235 -36.38 16.55 15.25
C LYS A 235 -37.81 16.42 14.75
N TRP A 236 -38.16 15.34 14.05
CA TRP A 236 -39.54 15.09 13.62
C TRP A 236 -40.49 14.85 14.80
N SER A 237 -40.05 14.16 15.85
CA SER A 237 -40.88 13.93 17.06
C SER A 237 -41.07 15.16 17.94
N HIS A 238 -40.28 16.22 17.74
CA HIS A 238 -40.42 17.50 18.46
C HIS A 238 -41.19 18.57 17.66
N VAL A 239 -41.74 18.22 16.49
CA VAL A 239 -42.57 19.13 15.66
C VAL A 239 -44.06 19.03 15.99
N GLU A 240 -44.48 18.12 16.87
CA GLU A 240 -45.84 18.12 17.42
C GLU A 240 -45.82 18.01 18.96
N LEU A 241 -46.02 19.15 19.62
CA LEU A 241 -47.02 19.44 20.64
C LEU A 241 -47.04 20.95 20.93
#